data_AF-A0A8T7JMZ0-F1
#
_entry.id   AF-A0A8T7JMZ0-F1
#
_cell.length_a   1.000
_cell.length_b   1.000
_cell.length_c   1.000
_cell.angle_alpha   90.00
_cell.angle_beta   90.00
_cell.angle_gamma   90.00
#
_symmetry.space_group_name_H-M   'P 1'
#
loop_
_entity.id
_entity.type
_entity.pdbx_description
1 polymer ?
#
loop_
_entity_poly.entity_id
_entity_poly.type
_entity_poly.pdbx_seq_one_letter_code
_entity_poly.pdbx_strand_id
1 'polypeptide(L)'
;MRKLFIVALTVLCCGLNSVSWAKGGDLLVISYFPEKGVYNKDTLLDLVTKTERLLSIRNDRQQPLFESIDGLSTENIIVSQGDQVRFRRLVEKREMTPTGLQTLKSLVNTHPLLHDKLADHDGKQLHLWLRLNSTLSSDQSPLIFDQVMQVLDNTNQCLRKQTNGALRQGVYEEWSLETDNKNLSDIYQSLSSLTETSQENALVAYSATDLIGYLKQSMLQQPVNMNDSSEIEQLYMIAESVRSRHLHDLASPNFQKLKIVRMQNGRYEDLETSFFQSQLIRRWQASDQTYQVLDCRQPS
;
A
#
# COMPACT_ATOMS: atom_id res chain seq x y z
N MET A 1 -62.33 37.27 -17.33
CA MET A 1 -61.92 36.06 -16.59
C MET A 1 -61.32 35.04 -17.55
N ARG A 2 -60.00 34.97 -17.66
CA ARG A 2 -59.27 33.81 -18.21
C ARG A 2 -57.90 33.79 -17.52
N LYS A 3 -57.73 32.84 -16.61
CA LYS A 3 -56.53 32.64 -15.80
C LYS A 3 -55.40 32.11 -16.70
N LEU A 4 -54.27 32.81 -16.73
CA LEU A 4 -53.01 32.27 -17.22
C LEU A 4 -52.54 31.19 -16.24
N PHE A 5 -52.46 29.94 -16.68
CA PHE A 5 -51.76 28.88 -15.97
C PHE A 5 -50.32 28.85 -16.49
N ILE A 6 -49.39 29.33 -15.67
CA ILE A 6 -47.95 29.14 -15.86
C ILE A 6 -47.64 27.70 -15.47
N VAL A 7 -47.36 26.85 -16.45
CA VAL A 7 -46.77 25.53 -16.21
C VAL A 7 -45.27 25.75 -16.07
N ALA A 8 -44.81 25.83 -14.82
CA ALA A 8 -43.39 25.80 -14.49
C ALA A 8 -42.86 24.38 -14.76
N LEU A 9 -42.15 24.20 -15.86
CA LEU A 9 -41.40 23.00 -16.18
C LEU A 9 -40.16 22.95 -15.27
N THR A 10 -40.33 22.43 -14.06
CA THR A 10 -39.23 22.08 -13.16
C THR A 10 -38.57 20.82 -13.72
N VAL A 11 -37.59 21.00 -14.59
CA VAL A 11 -36.67 19.92 -14.95
C VAL A 11 -35.83 19.63 -13.71
N LEU A 12 -36.21 18.55 -13.03
CA LEU A 12 -35.40 17.80 -12.08
C LEU A 12 -33.96 17.69 -12.63
N CYS A 13 -33.05 18.52 -12.12
CA CYS A 13 -31.64 18.18 -12.08
C CYS A 13 -31.49 17.05 -11.06
N CYS A 14 -31.85 15.83 -11.45
CA CYS A 14 -31.29 14.65 -10.84
C CYS A 14 -29.77 14.75 -11.05
N GLY A 15 -29.05 15.09 -10.00
CA GLY A 15 -27.62 14.88 -9.92
C GLY A 15 -27.39 13.39 -10.14
N LEU A 16 -27.09 13.02 -11.38
CA LEU A 16 -26.33 11.82 -11.67
C LEU A 16 -25.05 12.00 -10.85
N ASN A 17 -24.96 11.31 -9.71
CA ASN A 17 -23.68 10.99 -9.12
C ASN A 17 -22.90 10.32 -10.24
N SER A 18 -22.04 11.09 -10.91
CA SER A 18 -21.16 10.56 -11.93
C SER A 18 -20.33 9.51 -11.21
N VAL A 19 -20.58 8.26 -11.59
CA VAL A 19 -19.85 7.09 -11.09
C VAL A 19 -18.41 7.28 -11.61
N SER A 20 -17.59 7.93 -10.78
CA SER A 20 -16.23 8.37 -11.10
C SER A 20 -15.29 7.18 -11.00
N TRP A 21 -15.12 6.46 -12.11
CA TRP A 21 -14.16 5.36 -12.19
C TRP A 21 -12.73 5.83 -11.90
N ALA A 22 -11.91 4.90 -11.38
CA ALA A 22 -10.49 5.12 -11.14
C ALA A 22 -9.81 5.68 -12.41
N LYS A 23 -8.90 6.62 -12.28
CA LYS A 23 -8.17 7.27 -13.38
C LYS A 23 -6.75 6.75 -13.46
N GLY A 24 -6.05 7.06 -14.55
CA GLY A 24 -4.62 6.82 -14.63
C GLY A 24 -3.90 7.42 -13.42
N GLY A 25 -3.05 6.61 -12.79
CA GLY A 25 -2.35 6.99 -11.57
C GLY A 25 -3.09 6.64 -10.27
N ASP A 26 -4.35 6.20 -10.30
CA ASP A 26 -5.07 5.77 -9.10
C ASP A 26 -4.60 4.41 -8.57
N LEU A 27 -5.02 4.08 -7.34
CA LEU A 27 -4.81 2.78 -6.72
C LEU A 27 -6.06 1.91 -6.84
N LEU A 28 -5.87 0.66 -7.28
CA LEU A 28 -6.84 -0.40 -7.11
C LEU A 28 -6.35 -1.36 -6.03
N VAL A 29 -7.23 -1.79 -5.13
CA VAL A 29 -6.88 -2.70 -4.06
C VAL A 29 -7.73 -3.95 -4.14
N ILE A 30 -7.07 -5.10 -3.99
CA ILE A 30 -7.74 -6.39 -3.96
C ILE A 30 -7.36 -7.11 -2.68
N SER A 31 -8.36 -7.43 -1.86
CA SER A 31 -8.19 -8.38 -0.77
C SER A 31 -8.42 -9.79 -1.30
N TYR A 32 -7.36 -10.59 -1.31
CA TYR A 32 -7.38 -11.96 -1.78
C TYR A 32 -7.32 -12.93 -0.60
N PHE A 33 -8.36 -13.75 -0.45
CA PHE A 33 -8.40 -14.84 0.54
C PHE A 33 -8.09 -16.17 -0.15
N PRO A 34 -6.85 -16.68 -0.04
CA PRO A 34 -6.51 -18.00 -0.58
C PRO A 34 -7.22 -19.13 0.17
N GLU A 35 -7.41 -20.26 -0.51
CA GLU A 35 -8.01 -21.48 0.05
C GLU A 35 -7.28 -21.97 1.32
N LYS A 36 -5.94 -21.95 1.30
CA LYS A 36 -5.06 -22.55 2.33
C LYS A 36 -4.31 -21.52 3.18
N GLY A 37 -4.76 -20.27 3.18
CA GLY A 37 -4.04 -19.17 3.82
C GLY A 37 -2.78 -18.75 3.05
N VAL A 38 -2.23 -17.60 3.41
CA VAL A 38 -1.23 -16.90 2.60
C VAL A 38 0.15 -17.54 2.70
N TYR A 39 0.56 -17.99 3.88
CA TYR A 39 1.91 -18.53 4.15
C TYR A 39 2.04 -20.04 3.86
N ASN A 40 1.22 -20.56 2.95
CA ASN A 40 1.38 -21.93 2.44
C ASN A 40 2.27 -21.91 1.19
N LYS A 41 3.11 -22.94 1.02
CA LYS A 41 4.00 -23.09 -0.15
C LYS A 41 3.28 -22.96 -1.49
N ASP A 42 2.18 -23.69 -1.67
CA ASP A 42 1.46 -23.72 -2.95
C ASP A 42 0.82 -22.36 -3.22
N THR A 43 0.24 -21.75 -2.19
CA THR A 43 -0.35 -20.41 -2.28
C THR A 43 0.69 -19.34 -2.63
N LEU A 44 1.84 -19.32 -1.98
CA LEU A 44 2.89 -18.33 -2.28
C LEU A 44 3.45 -18.50 -3.70
N LEU A 45 3.63 -19.74 -4.16
CA LEU A 45 4.09 -20.00 -5.53
C LEU A 45 3.08 -19.52 -6.58
N ASP A 46 1.80 -19.79 -6.33
CA ASP A 46 0.71 -19.32 -7.17
C ASP A 46 0.64 -17.79 -7.18
N LEU A 47 0.78 -17.14 -6.03
CA LEU A 47 0.80 -15.67 -5.93
C LEU A 47 1.96 -15.02 -6.67
N VAL A 48 3.17 -15.57 -6.57
CA VAL A 48 4.32 -15.09 -7.36
C VAL A 48 3.99 -15.16 -8.85
N THR A 49 3.45 -16.29 -9.31
CA THR A 49 3.10 -16.50 -10.71
C THR A 49 1.99 -15.54 -11.16
N LYS A 50 0.95 -15.37 -10.35
CA LYS A 50 -0.17 -14.45 -10.64
C LYS A 50 0.28 -13.00 -10.69
N THR A 51 1.09 -12.55 -9.74
CA THR A 51 1.59 -11.16 -9.74
C THR A 51 2.54 -10.89 -10.91
N GLU A 52 3.39 -11.85 -11.28
CA GLU A 52 4.22 -11.75 -12.50
C GLU A 52 3.36 -11.63 -13.77
N ARG A 53 2.24 -12.36 -13.83
CA ARG A 53 1.26 -12.23 -14.91
C ARG A 53 0.56 -10.87 -14.89
N LEU A 54 0.17 -10.35 -13.72
CA LEU A 54 -0.44 -9.02 -13.59
C LEU A 54 0.47 -7.91 -14.11
N LEU A 55 1.77 -7.94 -13.77
CA LEU A 55 2.77 -7.00 -14.27
C LEU A 55 2.94 -7.03 -15.79
N SER A 56 2.54 -8.15 -16.41
CA SER A 56 2.66 -8.36 -17.86
C SER A 56 1.41 -7.93 -18.64
N ILE A 57 0.31 -7.52 -17.96
CA ILE A 57 -0.92 -7.11 -18.65
C ILE A 57 -0.70 -5.77 -19.34
N ARG A 58 -1.16 -5.69 -20.60
CA ARG A 58 -1.10 -4.50 -21.44
C ARG A 58 -2.48 -4.17 -21.99
N ASN A 59 -2.75 -2.88 -22.23
CA ASN A 59 -3.94 -2.45 -22.97
C ASN A 59 -3.81 -2.74 -24.47
N ASP A 60 -4.86 -2.45 -25.24
CA ASP A 60 -4.89 -2.64 -26.70
C ASP A 60 -3.78 -1.88 -27.44
N ARG A 61 -3.24 -0.82 -26.82
CA ARG A 61 -2.11 -0.02 -27.33
C ARG A 61 -0.75 -0.54 -26.87
N GLN A 62 -0.69 -1.74 -26.30
CA GLN A 62 0.53 -2.38 -25.76
C GLN A 62 1.18 -1.63 -24.58
N GLN A 63 0.46 -0.70 -23.96
CA GLN A 63 0.95 0.01 -22.77
C GLN A 63 0.68 -0.83 -21.52
N PRO A 64 1.63 -0.93 -20.57
CA PRO A 64 1.41 -1.67 -19.34
C PRO A 64 0.27 -1.03 -18.54
N LEU A 65 -0.63 -1.86 -18.00
CA LEU A 65 -1.74 -1.36 -17.21
C LEU A 65 -1.32 -0.84 -15.85
N PHE A 66 -0.27 -1.41 -15.27
CA PHE A 66 0.20 -1.07 -13.93
C PHE A 66 1.59 -0.47 -13.98
N GLU A 67 1.78 0.64 -13.26
CA GLU A 67 3.09 1.20 -12.96
C GLU A 67 3.81 0.34 -11.91
N SER A 68 3.08 -0.08 -10.88
CA SER A 68 3.59 -0.93 -9.81
C SER A 68 2.50 -1.81 -9.21
N ILE A 69 2.95 -2.88 -8.56
CA ILE A 69 2.11 -3.76 -7.76
C ILE A 69 2.83 -3.97 -6.43
N ASP A 70 2.19 -3.56 -5.35
CA ASP A 70 2.63 -3.82 -3.99
C ASP A 70 1.85 -5.02 -3.45
N GLY A 71 2.57 -6.01 -2.93
CA GLY A 71 2.00 -7.26 -2.46
C GLY A 71 3.10 -8.14 -1.88
N LEU A 72 2.70 -9.19 -1.14
CA LEU A 72 3.69 -10.10 -0.54
C LEU A 72 4.65 -10.72 -1.55
N SER A 73 4.21 -10.93 -2.78
CA SER A 73 5.06 -11.48 -3.83
C SER A 73 5.95 -10.44 -4.48
N THR A 74 5.86 -9.14 -4.23
CA THR A 74 6.64 -8.10 -4.96
C THR A 74 7.41 -7.16 -4.05
N GLU A 75 7.08 -7.17 -2.77
CA GLU A 75 7.69 -6.29 -1.77
C GLU A 75 9.05 -6.82 -1.33
N ASN A 76 9.97 -5.90 -1.08
CA ASN A 76 11.31 -6.22 -0.59
C ASN A 76 11.40 -5.92 0.89
N ILE A 77 12.19 -6.73 1.59
CA ILE A 77 12.51 -6.53 3.00
C ILE A 77 14.00 -6.55 3.24
N ILE A 78 14.37 -5.91 4.35
CA ILE A 78 15.68 -6.02 4.95
C ILE A 78 15.65 -7.13 5.99
N VAL A 79 16.64 -8.01 5.94
CA VAL A 79 16.88 -9.02 6.98
C VAL A 79 18.32 -8.96 7.45
N SER A 80 18.53 -9.08 8.77
CA SER A 80 19.85 -9.34 9.32
C SER A 80 20.08 -10.85 9.40
N GLN A 81 21.25 -11.30 8.92
CA GLN A 81 21.70 -12.68 9.01
C GLN A 81 23.16 -12.68 9.48
N GLY A 82 23.38 -12.94 10.76
CA GLY A 82 24.67 -12.70 11.40
C GLY A 82 25.06 -11.23 11.30
N ASP A 83 26.28 -10.96 10.85
CA ASP A 83 26.81 -9.58 10.66
C ASP A 83 26.42 -8.95 9.32
N GLN A 84 25.60 -9.62 8.50
CA GLN A 84 25.21 -9.13 7.18
C GLN A 84 23.77 -8.65 7.13
N VAL A 85 23.58 -7.50 6.49
CA VAL A 85 22.27 -6.97 6.12
C VAL A 85 22.01 -7.31 4.65
N ARG A 86 20.85 -7.90 4.36
CA ARG A 86 20.48 -8.29 2.99
C ARG A 86 19.12 -7.75 2.61
N PHE A 87 19.03 -7.28 1.38
CA PHE A 87 17.77 -6.97 0.72
C PHE A 87 17.27 -8.20 -0.02
N ARG A 88 16.00 -8.51 0.11
CA ARG A 88 15.39 -9.65 -0.60
C ARG A 88 13.92 -9.44 -0.85
N ARG A 89 13.42 -10.05 -1.93
CA ARG A 89 12.00 -10.17 -2.23
C ARG A 89 11.35 -11.01 -1.14
N LEU A 90 10.16 -10.62 -0.68
CA LEU A 90 9.43 -11.31 0.38
C LEU A 90 9.14 -12.77 0.06
N VAL A 91 8.92 -13.12 -1.21
CA VAL A 91 8.70 -14.51 -1.60
C VAL A 91 9.76 -14.90 -2.63
N GLU A 92 10.77 -15.63 -2.17
CA GLU A 92 11.73 -16.31 -3.03
C GLU A 92 11.43 -17.81 -3.12
N LYS A 93 11.55 -18.39 -4.32
CA LYS A 93 11.21 -19.81 -4.55
C LYS A 93 11.95 -20.78 -3.62
N ARG A 94 13.20 -20.45 -3.26
CA ARG A 94 14.03 -21.26 -2.34
C ARG A 94 13.56 -21.22 -0.88
N GLU A 95 12.78 -20.23 -0.50
CA GLU A 95 12.31 -20.04 0.89
C GLU A 95 10.97 -20.72 1.18
N MET A 96 10.40 -21.41 0.19
CA MET A 96 9.16 -22.17 0.33
C MET A 96 9.35 -23.51 1.08
N THR A 97 10.08 -23.49 2.19
CA THR A 97 10.25 -24.59 3.16
C THR A 97 9.47 -24.26 4.44
N PRO A 98 9.14 -25.23 5.32
CA PRO A 98 8.44 -24.92 6.56
C PRO A 98 9.12 -23.82 7.40
N THR A 99 10.44 -23.88 7.55
CA THR A 99 11.22 -22.85 8.26
C THR A 99 11.17 -21.51 7.54
N GLY A 100 11.37 -21.49 6.23
CA GLY A 100 11.33 -20.24 5.46
C GLY A 100 9.95 -19.58 5.53
N LEU A 101 8.86 -20.33 5.42
CA LEU A 101 7.49 -19.83 5.58
C LEU A 101 7.24 -19.23 6.97
N GLN A 102 7.75 -19.84 8.03
CA GLN A 102 7.70 -19.28 9.38
C GLN A 102 8.49 -17.97 9.48
N THR A 103 9.68 -17.93 8.89
CA THR A 103 10.49 -16.70 8.81
C THR A 103 9.74 -15.60 8.07
N LEU A 104 9.11 -15.89 6.93
CA LEU A 104 8.31 -14.92 6.17
C LEU A 104 7.14 -14.38 6.98
N LYS A 105 6.39 -15.25 7.66
CA LYS A 105 5.28 -14.81 8.54
C LYS A 105 5.80 -13.90 9.65
N SER A 106 6.90 -14.25 10.29
CA SER A 106 7.51 -13.41 11.33
C SER A 106 7.92 -12.05 10.78
N LEU A 107 8.55 -12.02 9.60
CA LEU A 107 9.00 -10.78 8.98
C LEU A 107 7.84 -9.84 8.67
N VAL A 108 6.79 -10.34 8.02
CA VAL A 108 5.59 -9.54 7.73
C VAL A 108 4.96 -9.01 9.01
N ASN A 109 4.89 -9.83 10.07
CA ASN A 109 4.29 -9.42 11.34
C ASN A 109 5.12 -8.41 12.13
N THR A 110 6.45 -8.40 11.95
CA THR A 110 7.34 -7.47 12.67
C THR A 110 7.65 -6.20 11.89
N HIS A 111 7.40 -6.18 10.58
CA HIS A 111 7.80 -5.06 9.73
C HIS A 111 6.73 -3.96 9.75
N PRO A 112 7.09 -2.69 10.02
CA PRO A 112 6.13 -1.60 10.26
C PRO A 112 5.19 -1.33 9.08
N LEU A 113 5.66 -1.55 7.84
CA LEU A 113 4.86 -1.40 6.62
C LEU A 113 4.11 -2.63 6.15
N LEU A 114 4.55 -3.84 6.49
CA LEU A 114 4.09 -5.03 5.76
C LEU A 114 2.91 -5.72 6.39
N HIS A 115 2.62 -5.43 7.66
CA HIS A 115 1.54 -6.07 8.41
C HIS A 115 0.18 -5.75 7.77
N ASP A 116 -0.63 -4.87 8.36
CA ASP A 116 -1.99 -4.64 7.89
C ASP A 116 -2.10 -4.02 6.49
N LYS A 117 -1.00 -3.49 5.93
CA LYS A 117 -0.96 -3.05 4.53
C LYS A 117 -1.02 -4.24 3.56
N LEU A 118 -0.30 -5.34 3.80
CA LEU A 118 -0.12 -6.42 2.81
C LEU A 118 -0.77 -7.74 3.20
N ALA A 119 -0.90 -8.03 4.49
CA ALA A 119 -1.51 -9.26 4.98
C ALA A 119 -2.19 -9.02 6.32
N ASP A 120 -3.30 -9.69 6.57
CA ASP A 120 -3.86 -9.64 7.92
C ASP A 120 -2.95 -10.39 8.93
N HIS A 121 -3.07 -10.03 10.21
CA HIS A 121 -2.27 -10.62 11.28
C HIS A 121 -2.35 -12.16 11.34
N ASP A 122 -3.48 -12.73 10.91
CA ASP A 122 -3.74 -14.16 10.88
C ASP A 122 -3.08 -14.86 9.68
N GLY A 123 -2.75 -14.12 8.62
CA GLY A 123 -2.30 -14.66 7.35
C GLY A 123 -3.39 -15.38 6.55
N LYS A 124 -4.66 -14.96 6.71
CA LYS A 124 -5.83 -15.48 5.98
C LYS A 124 -6.12 -14.69 4.71
N GLN A 125 -5.70 -13.43 4.62
CA GLN A 125 -5.85 -12.61 3.42
C GLN A 125 -4.57 -11.85 3.11
N LEU A 126 -4.43 -11.45 1.86
CA LEU A 126 -3.43 -10.48 1.43
C LEU A 126 -4.06 -9.36 0.61
N HIS A 127 -3.40 -8.21 0.64
CA HIS A 127 -3.79 -7.05 -0.14
C HIS A 127 -2.81 -6.85 -1.30
N LEU A 128 -3.35 -6.81 -2.51
CA LEU A 128 -2.62 -6.38 -3.69
C LEU A 128 -3.00 -4.93 -3.97
N TRP A 129 -2.03 -4.02 -3.91
CA TRP A 129 -2.21 -2.63 -4.28
C TRP A 129 -1.63 -2.42 -5.67
N LEU A 130 -2.50 -2.13 -6.62
CA LEU A 130 -2.19 -1.99 -8.03
C LEU A 130 -2.22 -0.53 -8.39
N ARG A 131 -1.07 0.04 -8.75
CA ARG A 131 -0.99 1.42 -9.22
C ARG A 131 -1.23 1.46 -10.71
N LEU A 132 -2.34 2.07 -11.11
CA LEU A 132 -2.69 2.25 -12.51
C LEU A 132 -1.65 3.13 -13.20
N ASN A 133 -1.33 2.79 -14.44
CA ASN A 133 -0.48 3.63 -15.25
C ASN A 133 -1.14 4.99 -15.50
N SER A 134 -0.40 6.06 -15.19
CA SER A 134 -0.83 7.46 -15.31
C SER A 134 -1.31 7.84 -16.70
N THR A 135 -0.89 7.12 -17.74
CA THR A 135 -1.32 7.37 -19.12
C THR A 135 -2.67 6.75 -19.47
N LEU A 136 -3.32 5.99 -18.58
CA LEU A 136 -4.61 5.35 -18.82
C LEU A 136 -5.78 6.34 -18.73
N SER A 137 -6.76 6.19 -19.63
CA SER A 137 -8.02 6.94 -19.57
C SER A 137 -9.00 6.32 -18.58
N SER A 138 -9.87 7.14 -17.98
CA SER A 138 -10.91 6.74 -17.02
C SER A 138 -11.85 5.65 -17.55
N ASP A 139 -12.04 5.62 -18.86
CA ASP A 139 -13.06 4.79 -19.52
C ASP A 139 -12.64 3.31 -19.60
N GLN A 140 -11.34 3.03 -19.38
CA GLN A 140 -10.77 1.68 -19.41
C GLN A 140 -10.91 0.97 -18.05
N SER A 141 -11.14 1.70 -16.98
CA SER A 141 -11.05 1.23 -15.59
C SER A 141 -12.04 0.13 -15.17
N PRO A 142 -13.30 0.06 -15.66
CA PRO A 142 -14.19 -1.05 -15.36
C PRO A 142 -13.62 -2.41 -15.80
N LEU A 143 -12.97 -2.45 -16.97
CA LEU A 143 -12.39 -3.66 -17.57
C LEU A 143 -11.13 -4.12 -16.82
N ILE A 144 -10.44 -3.20 -16.13
CA ILE A 144 -9.20 -3.52 -15.41
C ILE A 144 -9.48 -4.52 -14.29
N PHE A 145 -10.54 -4.34 -13.51
CA PHE A 145 -10.86 -5.32 -12.46
C PHE A 145 -11.14 -6.69 -13.04
N ASP A 146 -11.90 -6.78 -14.12
CA ASP A 146 -12.23 -8.07 -14.72
C ASP A 146 -10.98 -8.79 -15.23
N GLN A 147 -10.05 -8.06 -15.85
CA GLN A 147 -8.74 -8.61 -16.26
C GLN A 147 -7.90 -9.06 -15.06
N VAL A 148 -7.86 -8.27 -13.99
CA VAL A 148 -7.14 -8.64 -12.78
C VAL A 148 -7.75 -9.88 -12.13
N MET A 149 -9.08 -9.92 -12.00
CA MET A 149 -9.79 -11.06 -11.43
C MET A 149 -9.57 -12.32 -12.27
N GLN A 150 -9.56 -12.23 -13.61
CA GLN A 150 -9.27 -13.36 -14.48
C GLN A 150 -7.85 -13.93 -14.27
N VAL A 151 -6.87 -13.08 -13.95
CA VAL A 151 -5.52 -13.55 -13.62
C VAL A 151 -5.47 -14.15 -12.22
N LEU A 152 -6.17 -13.54 -11.24
CA LEU A 152 -6.17 -14.00 -9.86
C LEU A 152 -7.04 -15.24 -9.60
N ASP A 153 -8.11 -15.44 -10.37
CA ASP A 153 -8.99 -16.60 -10.35
C ASP A 153 -9.02 -17.25 -11.74
N ASN A 154 -7.95 -17.97 -12.07
CA ASN A 154 -7.87 -18.73 -13.32
C ASN A 154 -8.75 -20.00 -13.34
N THR A 155 -9.38 -20.34 -12.21
CA THR A 155 -10.18 -21.56 -12.03
C THR A 155 -11.69 -21.31 -11.95
N ASN A 156 -12.12 -20.04 -11.89
CA ASN A 156 -13.51 -19.62 -11.62
C ASN A 156 -14.10 -20.21 -10.32
N GLN A 157 -13.26 -20.45 -9.32
CA GLN A 157 -13.68 -21.05 -8.04
C GLN A 157 -13.78 -20.01 -6.93
N CYS A 158 -13.26 -18.80 -7.15
CA CYS A 158 -13.25 -17.75 -6.15
C CYS A 158 -14.53 -16.91 -6.24
N LEU A 159 -15.11 -16.59 -5.09
CA LEU A 159 -16.24 -15.70 -4.98
C LEU A 159 -15.75 -14.24 -4.97
N ARG A 160 -16.08 -13.50 -6.02
CA ARG A 160 -15.94 -12.04 -6.04
C ARG A 160 -17.01 -11.43 -5.16
N LYS A 161 -16.59 -10.73 -4.10
CA LYS A 161 -17.48 -10.00 -3.19
C LYS A 161 -17.19 -8.51 -3.33
N GLN A 162 -18.24 -7.74 -3.63
CA GLN A 162 -18.15 -6.28 -3.54
C GLN A 162 -18.18 -5.89 -2.05
N THR A 163 -17.26 -4.99 -1.69
CA THR A 163 -17.33 -4.18 -0.45
C THR A 163 -17.68 -4.93 0.85
N ASN A 164 -17.07 -6.09 1.11
CA ASN A 164 -17.23 -6.85 2.36
C ASN A 164 -15.90 -7.40 2.95
N GLY A 165 -14.77 -6.78 2.62
CA GLY A 165 -13.45 -7.18 3.17
C GLY A 165 -12.90 -6.18 4.19
N ALA A 166 -11.76 -6.49 4.79
CA ALA A 166 -11.17 -5.71 5.89
C ALA A 166 -11.02 -4.21 5.60
N LEU A 167 -10.70 -3.85 4.35
CA LEU A 167 -10.50 -2.45 3.94
C LEU A 167 -11.79 -1.75 3.46
N ARG A 168 -13.00 -2.30 3.69
CA ARG A 168 -14.25 -1.72 3.18
C ARG A 168 -14.46 -0.26 3.61
N GLN A 169 -14.09 0.07 4.84
CA GLN A 169 -14.14 1.44 5.36
C GLN A 169 -12.77 2.12 5.30
N GLY A 170 -11.81 1.48 4.63
CA GLY A 170 -10.43 1.91 4.54
C GLY A 170 -10.29 3.19 3.74
N VAL A 171 -9.53 4.10 4.31
CA VAL A 171 -9.05 5.34 3.74
C VAL A 171 -7.54 5.27 3.81
N TYR A 172 -6.85 5.53 2.69
CA TYR A 172 -5.40 5.56 2.59
C TYR A 172 -4.96 6.93 2.08
N GLU A 173 -3.91 7.46 2.69
CA GLU A 173 -3.29 8.73 2.31
C GLU A 173 -1.78 8.62 2.32
N GLU A 174 -1.16 9.26 1.33
CA GLU A 174 0.27 9.50 1.28
C GLU A 174 0.50 11.01 1.25
N TRP A 175 1.26 11.50 2.22
CA TRP A 175 1.61 12.90 2.34
C TRP A 175 3.12 13.06 2.16
N SER A 176 3.50 14.10 1.41
CA SER A 176 4.86 14.61 1.39
C SER A 176 4.97 15.67 2.47
N LEU A 177 6.05 15.61 3.23
CA LEU A 177 6.35 16.54 4.31
C LEU A 177 7.68 17.22 3.98
N GLU A 178 7.69 18.54 4.04
CA GLU A 178 8.88 19.36 3.86
C GLU A 178 9.14 20.23 5.08
N THR A 179 10.41 20.48 5.37
CA THR A 179 10.82 21.35 6.48
C THR A 179 12.08 22.12 6.12
N ASP A 180 12.16 23.37 6.58
CA ASP A 180 13.35 24.21 6.45
C ASP A 180 14.39 23.88 7.55
N ASN A 181 14.02 23.08 8.55
CA ASN A 181 14.97 22.62 9.57
C ASN A 181 16.03 21.70 8.91
N LYS A 182 17.28 21.82 9.37
CA LYS A 182 18.42 21.02 8.89
C LYS A 182 18.96 20.06 9.96
N ASN A 183 18.47 20.14 11.20
CA ASN A 183 18.90 19.24 12.27
C ASN A 183 18.15 17.90 12.15
N LEU A 184 18.86 16.85 11.71
CA LEU A 184 18.27 15.53 11.50
C LEU A 184 17.67 14.91 12.76
N SER A 185 18.28 15.15 13.94
CA SER A 185 17.73 14.64 15.20
C SER A 185 16.38 15.28 15.51
N ASP A 186 16.25 16.60 15.33
CA ASP A 186 14.99 17.31 15.57
C ASP A 186 13.92 16.86 14.57
N ILE A 187 14.29 16.74 13.29
CA ILE A 187 13.42 16.26 12.21
C ILE A 187 12.93 14.84 12.51
N TYR A 188 13.83 13.94 12.92
CA TYR A 188 13.50 12.57 13.28
C TYR A 188 12.53 12.53 14.46
N GLN A 189 12.79 13.28 15.54
CA GLN A 189 11.92 13.32 16.71
C GLN A 189 10.53 13.88 16.36
N SER A 190 10.45 14.96 15.59
CA SER A 190 9.18 15.53 15.15
C SER A 190 8.40 14.58 14.24
N LEU A 191 9.09 13.87 13.33
CA LEU A 191 8.44 12.89 12.45
C LEU A 191 7.99 11.64 13.21
N SER A 192 8.77 11.16 14.18
CA SER A 192 8.40 10.04 15.06
C SER A 192 7.14 10.39 15.84
N SER A 193 7.12 11.56 16.48
CA SER A 193 5.96 12.04 17.24
C SER A 193 4.71 12.20 16.39
N LEU A 194 4.85 12.74 15.17
CA LEU A 194 3.75 12.85 14.22
C LEU A 194 3.20 11.46 13.82
N THR A 195 4.10 10.50 13.61
CA THR A 195 3.74 9.15 13.22
C THR A 195 3.04 8.41 14.35
N GLU A 196 3.57 8.47 15.57
CA GLU A 196 2.97 7.91 16.79
C GLU A 196 1.56 8.46 17.01
N THR A 197 1.38 9.79 16.94
CA THR A 197 0.06 10.43 17.05
C THR A 197 -0.90 9.95 15.96
N SER A 198 -0.38 9.73 14.75
CA SER A 198 -1.18 9.21 13.64
C SER A 198 -1.58 7.74 13.86
N GLN A 199 -0.77 6.94 14.54
CA GLN A 199 -1.06 5.53 14.82
C GLN A 199 -2.22 5.36 15.81
N GLU A 200 -2.44 6.30 16.74
CA GLU A 200 -3.49 6.19 17.77
C GLU A 200 -4.90 5.97 17.18
N ASN A 201 -5.16 6.49 15.97
CA ASN A 201 -6.46 6.41 15.30
C ASN A 201 -6.41 5.68 13.94
N ALA A 202 -5.26 5.11 13.57
CA ALA A 202 -5.05 4.50 12.26
C ALA A 202 -4.91 2.97 12.34
N LEU A 203 -5.32 2.29 11.27
CA LEU A 203 -4.94 0.89 11.03
C LEU A 203 -3.44 0.78 10.76
N VAL A 204 -2.90 1.76 10.04
CA VAL A 204 -1.47 1.89 9.76
C VAL A 204 -1.13 3.38 9.75
N ALA A 205 -0.08 3.78 10.46
CA ALA A 205 0.60 5.02 10.16
C ALA A 205 2.10 4.75 10.16
N TYR A 206 2.76 5.23 9.12
CA TYR A 206 4.14 4.93 8.83
C TYR A 206 4.85 6.15 8.29
N SER A 207 6.07 6.35 8.74
CA SER A 207 7.03 7.24 8.11
C SER A 207 8.41 6.60 8.05
N ALA A 208 9.38 7.33 7.51
CA ALA A 208 10.76 6.87 7.50
C ALA A 208 11.30 6.52 8.90
N THR A 209 10.79 7.13 9.97
CA THR A 209 11.26 6.85 11.34
C THR A 209 10.99 5.43 11.78
N ASP A 210 9.85 4.83 11.39
CA ASP A 210 9.54 3.44 11.75
C ASP A 210 10.51 2.46 11.10
N LEU A 211 10.90 2.71 9.84
CA LEU A 211 11.85 1.85 9.14
C LEU A 211 13.27 2.02 9.70
N ILE A 212 13.68 3.24 10.05
CA ILE A 212 14.95 3.50 10.74
C ILE A 212 14.94 2.81 12.12
N GLY A 213 13.84 2.89 12.88
CA GLY A 213 13.69 2.20 14.16
C GLY A 213 13.75 0.68 14.03
N TYR A 214 13.05 0.12 13.04
CA TYR A 214 13.11 -1.30 12.69
C TYR A 214 14.53 -1.75 12.33
N LEU A 215 15.24 -0.95 11.52
CA LEU A 215 16.63 -1.19 11.15
C LEU A 215 17.55 -1.17 12.37
N LYS A 216 17.42 -0.16 13.23
CA LYS A 216 18.21 -0.06 14.47
C LYS A 216 18.02 -1.28 15.36
N GLN A 217 16.77 -1.71 15.56
CA GLN A 217 16.47 -2.91 16.34
C GLN A 217 17.02 -4.18 15.67
N SER A 218 16.84 -4.33 14.36
CA SER A 218 17.20 -5.55 13.62
C SER A 218 18.71 -5.69 13.39
N MET A 219 19.44 -4.58 13.26
CA MET A 219 20.88 -4.57 13.01
C MET A 219 21.69 -4.47 14.30
N LEU A 220 21.29 -3.60 15.23
CA LEU A 220 22.11 -3.24 16.39
C LEU A 220 21.60 -3.82 17.71
N GLN A 221 20.39 -4.39 17.73
CA GLN A 221 19.72 -4.88 18.95
C GLN A 221 19.63 -3.81 20.06
N GLN A 222 19.62 -2.53 19.67
CA GLN A 222 19.61 -1.39 20.57
C GLN A 222 18.23 -0.72 20.63
N PRO A 223 17.90 -0.05 21.75
CA PRO A 223 16.67 0.73 21.85
C PRO A 223 16.63 1.86 20.83
N VAL A 224 15.42 2.20 20.37
CA VAL A 224 15.10 3.15 19.28
C VAL A 224 15.33 4.62 19.66
N ASN A 225 16.11 4.91 20.70
CA ASN A 225 16.47 6.28 21.02
C ASN A 225 17.61 6.73 20.09
N MET A 226 17.30 7.63 19.16
CA MET A 226 18.25 8.18 18.20
C MET A 226 18.37 9.68 18.41
N ASN A 227 19.54 10.09 18.92
CA ASN A 227 19.93 11.49 19.09
C ASN A 227 21.16 11.85 18.24
N ASP A 228 21.76 10.87 17.57
CA ASP A 228 22.93 11.07 16.71
C ASP A 228 22.48 11.21 15.25
N SER A 229 22.61 12.42 14.70
CA SER A 229 22.29 12.74 13.32
C SER A 229 23.05 11.86 12.31
N SER A 230 24.26 11.42 12.63
CA SER A 230 25.06 10.57 11.72
C SER A 230 24.53 9.14 11.65
N GLU A 231 24.05 8.59 12.77
CA GLU A 231 23.40 7.29 12.82
C GLU A 231 22.06 7.33 12.06
N ILE A 232 21.25 8.37 12.29
CA ILE A 232 19.99 8.61 11.59
C ILE A 232 20.22 8.68 10.08
N GLU A 233 21.26 9.41 9.65
CA GLU A 233 21.60 9.56 8.24
C GLU A 233 21.92 8.21 7.57
N GLN A 234 22.77 7.41 8.22
CA GLN A 234 23.16 6.10 7.71
C GLN A 234 21.96 5.14 7.61
N LEU A 235 21.16 5.05 8.66
CA LEU A 235 19.99 4.17 8.69
C LEU A 235 18.92 4.61 7.70
N TYR A 236 18.73 5.91 7.48
CA TYR A 236 17.81 6.41 6.47
C TYR A 236 18.31 6.14 5.05
N MET A 237 19.61 6.26 4.77
CA MET A 237 20.15 5.84 3.48
C MET A 237 19.87 4.35 3.20
N ILE A 238 20.02 3.50 4.22
CA ILE A 238 19.66 2.08 4.13
C ILE A 238 18.15 1.95 3.89
N ALA A 239 17.30 2.69 4.61
CA ALA A 239 15.84 2.67 4.45
C ALA A 239 15.39 3.11 3.04
N GLU A 240 15.91 4.22 2.51
CA GLU A 240 15.59 4.70 1.17
C GLU A 240 16.05 3.74 0.08
N SER A 241 17.15 2.99 0.32
CA SER A 241 17.60 1.92 -0.60
C SER A 241 16.63 0.76 -0.73
N VAL A 242 15.71 0.60 0.22
CA VAL A 242 14.57 -0.34 0.13
C VAL A 242 13.44 0.26 -0.70
N ARG A 243 13.16 1.54 -0.47
CA ARG A 243 11.96 2.22 -0.98
C ARG A 243 12.11 2.58 -2.46
N SER A 244 13.33 2.95 -2.90
CA SER A 244 13.59 3.30 -4.29
C SER A 244 14.16 2.13 -5.08
N ARG A 245 13.51 1.80 -6.20
CA ARG A 245 14.10 0.92 -7.24
C ARG A 245 15.17 1.63 -8.07
N HIS A 246 15.33 2.95 -7.88
CA HIS A 246 16.23 3.78 -8.66
C HIS A 246 17.42 4.22 -7.80
N LEU A 247 18.59 3.62 -8.07
CA LEU A 247 19.86 3.89 -7.41
C LEU A 247 20.24 5.39 -7.36
N HIS A 248 19.68 6.23 -8.24
CA HIS A 248 19.94 7.66 -8.27
C HIS A 248 19.37 8.42 -7.06
N ASP A 249 18.21 8.00 -6.53
CA ASP A 249 17.61 8.61 -5.34
C ASP A 249 18.43 8.33 -4.06
N LEU A 250 19.28 7.30 -4.11
CA LEU A 250 20.17 6.90 -3.01
C LEU A 250 21.46 7.70 -2.94
N ALA A 251 21.85 8.36 -4.03
CA ALA A 251 23.09 9.14 -4.09
C ALA A 251 22.99 10.47 -3.34
N SER A 252 21.77 10.95 -3.06
CA SER A 252 21.48 12.21 -2.36
C SER A 252 20.21 12.09 -1.51
N PRO A 253 20.24 11.36 -0.37
CA PRO A 253 19.09 11.27 0.53
C PRO A 253 18.64 12.67 0.96
N ASN A 254 17.40 13.03 0.62
CA ASN A 254 16.86 14.35 0.95
C ASN A 254 15.94 14.27 2.18
N PHE A 255 16.48 14.57 3.35
CA PHE A 255 15.72 14.66 4.62
C PHE A 255 14.75 15.85 4.69
N GLN A 256 14.76 16.74 3.69
CA GLN A 256 13.78 17.80 3.54
C GLN A 256 12.53 17.31 2.81
N LYS A 257 12.52 16.08 2.28
CA LYS A 257 11.38 15.49 1.56
C LYS A 257 11.02 14.16 2.20
N LEU A 258 10.26 14.24 3.27
CA LEU A 258 9.82 13.11 4.05
C LEU A 258 8.44 12.66 3.56
N LYS A 259 8.05 11.45 3.93
CA LYS A 259 6.73 10.92 3.63
C LYS A 259 6.09 10.33 4.87
N ILE A 260 4.79 10.50 4.97
CA ILE A 260 3.96 9.75 5.90
C ILE A 260 2.82 9.10 5.12
N VAL A 261 2.63 7.82 5.41
CA VAL A 261 1.56 6.98 4.89
C VAL A 261 0.62 6.69 6.03
N ARG A 262 -0.67 6.90 5.82
CA ARG A 262 -1.71 6.61 6.82
C ARG A 262 -2.84 5.83 6.19
N MET A 263 -3.29 4.79 6.87
CA MET A 263 -4.50 4.03 6.56
C MET A 263 -5.40 3.97 7.77
N GLN A 264 -6.66 4.36 7.65
CA GLN A 264 -7.63 4.39 8.75
C GLN A 264 -9.02 3.94 8.29
N ASN A 265 -9.90 3.64 9.24
CA ASN A 265 -11.30 3.40 8.93
C ASN A 265 -12.11 4.69 8.99
N GLY A 266 -13.06 4.86 8.08
CA GLY A 266 -14.05 5.93 8.14
C GLY A 266 -13.81 7.04 7.12
N ARG A 267 -13.60 8.27 7.59
CA ARG A 267 -13.46 9.47 6.74
C ARG A 267 -12.05 10.00 6.78
N TYR A 268 -11.73 10.88 5.83
CA TYR A 268 -10.49 11.66 5.87
C TYR A 268 -10.49 12.57 7.10
N GLU A 269 -9.42 12.52 7.85
CA GLU A 269 -9.12 13.45 8.93
C GLU A 269 -7.93 14.29 8.52
N ASP A 270 -7.87 15.54 8.96
CA ASP A 270 -6.70 16.37 8.65
C ASP A 270 -5.47 15.82 9.38
N LEU A 271 -4.34 15.83 8.70
CA LEU A 271 -3.06 15.48 9.29
C LEU A 271 -2.48 16.75 9.93
N GLU A 272 -2.35 16.78 11.25
CA GLU A 272 -1.75 17.92 11.96
C GLU A 272 -0.23 17.92 11.78
N THR A 273 0.29 18.74 10.86
CA THR A 273 1.72 18.79 10.55
C THR A 273 2.37 20.10 11.00
N SER A 274 2.21 20.50 12.26
CA SER A 274 2.68 21.81 12.75
C SER A 274 4.18 22.12 12.51
N PHE A 275 5.02 21.09 12.43
CA PHE A 275 6.46 21.21 12.14
C PHE A 275 6.82 21.11 10.64
N PHE A 276 5.89 20.64 9.80
CA PHE A 276 6.14 20.34 8.39
C PHE A 276 5.16 21.07 7.46
N GLN A 277 5.65 21.59 6.35
CA GLN A 277 4.79 21.90 5.22
C GLN A 277 4.34 20.57 4.61
N SER A 278 3.03 20.34 4.57
CA SER A 278 2.47 19.07 4.09
C SER A 278 1.74 19.25 2.78
N GLN A 279 1.93 18.28 1.88
CA GLN A 279 1.22 18.16 0.63
C GLN A 279 0.65 16.76 0.50
N LEU A 280 -0.66 16.66 0.30
CA LEU A 280 -1.29 15.39 -0.05
C LEU A 280 -0.83 14.97 -1.44
N ILE A 281 -0.13 13.83 -1.52
CA ILE A 281 0.38 13.26 -2.77
C ILE A 281 -0.62 12.27 -3.34
N ARG A 282 -1.25 11.49 -2.47
CA ARG A 282 -2.16 10.42 -2.89
C ARG A 282 -3.24 10.21 -1.87
N ARG A 283 -4.41 9.88 -2.38
CA ARG A 283 -5.58 9.54 -1.60
C ARG A 283 -6.30 8.37 -2.24
N TRP A 284 -6.71 7.42 -1.42
CA TRP A 284 -7.52 6.29 -1.82
C TRP A 284 -8.59 6.05 -0.75
N GLN A 285 -9.76 5.65 -1.19
CA GLN A 285 -10.82 5.21 -0.32
C GLN A 285 -11.52 4.04 -0.98
N ALA A 286 -11.87 3.06 -0.17
CA ALA A 286 -12.59 1.90 -0.64
C ALA A 286 -13.95 2.28 -1.24
N SER A 287 -14.19 1.80 -2.45
CA SER A 287 -15.44 1.87 -3.19
C SER A 287 -15.55 0.63 -4.07
N ASP A 288 -16.71 0.37 -4.65
CA ASP A 288 -16.85 -0.73 -5.62
C ASP A 288 -15.93 -0.55 -6.85
N GLN A 289 -15.41 0.65 -7.08
CA GLN A 289 -14.55 1.01 -8.22
C GLN A 289 -13.06 1.06 -7.90
N THR A 290 -12.68 0.91 -6.64
CA THR A 290 -11.28 1.02 -6.20
C THR A 290 -10.87 -0.11 -5.26
N TYR A 291 -11.85 -0.90 -4.79
CA TYR A 291 -11.66 -2.00 -3.87
C TYR A 291 -12.54 -3.21 -4.23
N GLN A 292 -11.93 -4.39 -4.29
CA GLN A 292 -12.64 -5.66 -4.50
C GLN A 292 -12.11 -6.74 -3.57
N VAL A 293 -12.96 -7.72 -3.27
CA VAL A 293 -12.58 -8.92 -2.51
C VAL A 293 -12.70 -10.12 -3.41
N LEU A 294 -11.68 -10.96 -3.42
CA LEU A 294 -11.66 -12.25 -4.09
C LEU A 294 -11.45 -13.35 -3.05
N ASP A 295 -12.51 -14.13 -2.78
CA ASP A 295 -12.53 -15.14 -1.74
C ASP A 295 -12.49 -16.55 -2.33
N CYS A 296 -11.34 -17.21 -2.28
CA CYS A 296 -11.11 -18.54 -2.83
C CYS A 296 -11.25 -19.66 -1.80
N ARG A 297 -11.71 -19.35 -0.59
CA ARG A 297 -12.04 -20.39 0.38
C ARG A 297 -13.32 -21.07 -0.09
N GLN A 298 -13.30 -22.39 -0.13
CA GLN A 298 -14.48 -23.17 -0.51
C GLN A 298 -15.65 -22.80 0.42
N PRO A 299 -16.87 -22.57 -0.11
CA PRO A 299 -18.03 -22.37 0.74
C PRO A 299 -18.25 -23.65 1.55
N SER A 300 -18.20 -23.52 2.88
CA SER A 300 -18.57 -24.57 3.83
C SER A 300 -20.04 -24.95 3.69
#